data_AF-A0A3P6G5N3-F1
#
_entry.id   AF-A0A3P6G5N3-F1
#
_cell.length_a   1.000
_cell.length_b   1.000
_cell.length_c   1.000
_cell.angle_alpha   90.00
_cell.angle_beta   90.00
_cell.angle_gamma   90.00
#
_symmetry.space_group_name_H-M   'P 1'
#
loop_
_entity.id
_entity.type
_entity.pdbx_description
1 polymer ?
#
loop_
_entity_poly.entity_id
_entity_poly.type
_entity_poly.pdbx_seq_one_letter_code
_entity_poly.pdbx_strand_id
1 'polypeptide(L)'
;MRGAVYREPNQPLTIEEFHIPRPKVNEILIKTKACGVCHSDLHVMKGEIPFSSPCAIGHEITGEVVEHGPLTDHKIVQRFSIGSRVVGAFIMPCGTCSYCAKGHDDLCEDFFAYNRAKGTLYDGETRLFLRHDGKKKVSAILGCAVFTAYGAMAHAAEIRPGDSIAVIGIGGVGSSCLQIARDFGASDIIAMDVLDDKLEKAKTLGATFLARTKTLPKRTNRHQEV
;
A
#
# COMPACT_ATOMS: atom_id res chain seq x y z
N MET A 1 -18.39 13.27 -2.13
CA MET A 1 -18.10 12.00 -1.39
C MET A 1 -17.52 12.34 -0.02
N ARG A 2 -17.44 11.39 0.93
CA ARG A 2 -16.75 11.59 2.22
C ARG A 2 -15.39 10.89 2.20
N GLY A 3 -14.42 11.40 2.96
CA GLY A 3 -13.10 10.77 3.12
C GLY A 3 -12.47 11.11 4.47
N ALA A 4 -11.54 10.26 4.93
CA ALA A 4 -10.78 10.48 6.16
C ALA A 4 -9.51 11.28 5.87
N VAL A 5 -9.33 12.40 6.57
CA VAL A 5 -8.26 13.37 6.32
C VAL A 5 -7.31 13.43 7.50
N TYR A 6 -6.03 13.19 7.20
CA TYR A 6 -4.90 13.46 8.05
C TYR A 6 -4.40 14.89 7.82
N ARG A 7 -4.10 15.60 8.91
CA ARG A 7 -3.60 16.99 8.88
C ARG A 7 -2.24 17.09 9.57
N GLU A 8 -2.16 16.55 10.78
CA GLU A 8 -0.99 16.70 11.65
C GLU A 8 -0.71 15.40 12.42
N PRO A 9 0.56 15.12 12.77
CA PRO A 9 0.93 13.96 13.57
C PRO A 9 0.19 13.90 14.92
N ASN A 10 -0.14 12.68 15.35
CA ASN A 10 -0.75 12.37 16.64
C ASN A 10 -2.13 13.02 16.87
N GLN A 11 -2.78 13.51 15.81
CA GLN A 11 -4.16 13.97 15.84
C GLN A 11 -5.09 12.92 15.22
N PRO A 12 -6.36 12.84 15.67
CA PRO A 12 -7.34 11.96 15.06
C PRO A 12 -7.63 12.37 13.62
N LEU A 13 -7.97 11.40 12.78
CA LEU A 13 -8.46 11.67 11.43
C LEU A 13 -9.80 12.41 11.50
N THR A 14 -10.00 13.34 10.56
CA THR A 14 -11.28 14.04 10.41
C THR A 14 -12.04 13.47 9.23
N ILE A 15 -13.36 13.30 9.34
CA ILE A 15 -14.18 12.89 8.20
C ILE A 15 -14.71 14.12 7.51
N GLU A 16 -14.24 14.33 6.28
CA GLU A 16 -14.47 15.54 5.51
C GLU A 16 -15.26 15.24 4.24
N GLU A 17 -15.94 16.26 3.69
CA GLU A 17 -16.63 16.15 2.42
C GLU A 17 -15.80 16.68 1.25
N PHE A 18 -15.75 15.89 0.18
CA PHE A 18 -15.04 16.16 -1.07
C PHE A 18 -16.02 16.33 -2.22
N HIS A 19 -15.64 17.17 -3.19
CA HIS A 19 -16.24 17.09 -4.52
C HIS A 19 -15.96 15.71 -5.13
N ILE A 20 -16.90 15.21 -5.95
CA ILE A 20 -16.62 14.01 -6.74
C ILE A 20 -15.58 14.43 -7.79
N PRO A 21 -14.38 13.81 -7.79
CA PRO A 21 -13.35 14.14 -8.77
C PRO A 21 -13.82 13.79 -10.18
N ARG A 22 -13.40 14.57 -11.17
CA ARG A 22 -13.57 14.22 -12.58
C ARG A 22 -12.23 13.74 -13.14
N PRO A 23 -12.19 12.58 -13.82
CA PRO A 23 -10.96 12.09 -14.44
C PRO A 23 -10.55 13.03 -15.59
N LYS A 24 -9.26 13.37 -15.66
CA LYS A 24 -8.66 14.07 -16.80
C LYS A 24 -8.36 13.10 -17.94
N VAL A 25 -7.69 13.63 -18.98
CA VAL A 25 -7.26 12.85 -20.13
C VAL A 25 -6.52 11.59 -19.70
N ASN A 26 -6.97 10.45 -20.24
CA ASN A 26 -6.37 9.14 -19.98
C ASN A 26 -6.41 8.67 -18.51
N GLU A 27 -7.29 9.25 -17.69
CA GLU A 27 -7.57 8.80 -16.33
C GLU A 27 -8.87 7.98 -16.29
N ILE A 28 -9.02 7.19 -15.24
CA ILE A 28 -10.28 6.50 -14.92
C ILE A 28 -10.70 6.87 -13.50
N LEU A 29 -12.00 7.04 -13.27
CA LEU A 29 -12.55 7.26 -11.95
C LEU A 29 -12.95 5.93 -11.33
N ILE A 30 -12.44 5.68 -10.13
CA ILE A 30 -12.77 4.50 -9.35
C ILE A 30 -13.67 4.90 -8.19
N LYS A 31 -14.83 4.26 -8.08
CA LYS A 31 -15.65 4.30 -6.87
C LYS A 31 -15.11 3.27 -5.88
N THR A 32 -14.37 3.76 -4.89
CA THR A 32 -13.88 2.94 -3.76
C THR A 32 -15.06 2.24 -3.07
N LYS A 33 -14.97 0.92 -2.92
CA LYS A 33 -15.96 0.08 -2.24
C LYS A 33 -15.48 -0.33 -0.86
N ALA A 34 -14.18 -0.60 -0.73
CA ALA A 34 -13.53 -0.91 0.53
C ALA A 34 -12.09 -0.37 0.52
N CYS A 35 -11.57 -0.05 1.72
CA CYS A 35 -10.17 0.28 1.94
C CYS A 35 -9.68 -0.44 3.19
N GLY A 36 -8.58 -1.17 3.08
CA GLY A 36 -7.84 -1.69 4.23
C GLY A 36 -7.21 -0.57 5.05
N VAL A 37 -6.93 -0.84 6.32
CA VAL A 37 -6.15 0.04 7.21
C VAL A 37 -4.80 -0.61 7.40
N CYS A 38 -3.77 -0.01 6.79
CA CYS A 38 -2.43 -0.56 6.80
C CYS A 38 -1.59 0.07 7.92
N HIS A 39 -0.56 -0.65 8.38
CA HIS A 39 0.32 -0.11 9.42
C HIS A 39 1.13 1.10 8.95
N SER A 40 1.40 1.21 7.65
CA SER A 40 2.00 2.40 7.04
C SER A 40 1.10 3.64 7.13
N ASP A 41 -0.23 3.49 7.13
CA ASP A 41 -1.13 4.61 7.42
C ASP A 41 -0.88 5.14 8.85
N LEU A 42 -0.72 4.22 9.82
CA LEU A 42 -0.41 4.57 11.20
C LEU A 42 0.96 5.26 11.35
N HIS A 43 1.98 4.80 10.61
CA HIS A 43 3.30 5.45 10.60
C HIS A 43 3.23 6.90 10.09
N VAL A 44 2.41 7.18 9.08
CA VAL A 44 2.15 8.56 8.62
C VAL A 44 1.42 9.34 9.70
N MET A 45 0.38 8.76 10.32
CA MET A 45 -0.39 9.42 11.39
C MET A 45 0.47 9.76 12.61
N LYS A 46 1.48 8.97 12.92
CA LYS A 46 2.44 9.24 14.02
C LYS A 46 3.57 10.19 13.62
N GLY A 47 3.70 10.54 12.33
CA GLY A 47 4.80 11.34 11.81
C GLY A 47 6.13 10.59 11.68
N GLU A 48 6.12 9.26 11.77
CA GLU A 48 7.30 8.40 11.60
C GLU A 48 7.70 8.29 10.12
N ILE A 49 6.72 8.47 9.22
CA ILE A 49 6.93 8.55 7.78
C ILE A 49 6.42 9.93 7.30
N PRO A 50 7.28 10.76 6.70
CA PRO A 50 6.84 12.05 6.18
C PRO A 50 5.93 11.85 4.97
N PHE A 51 4.82 12.59 4.93
CA PHE A 51 3.88 12.63 3.81
C PHE A 51 3.27 14.04 3.70
N SER A 52 2.92 14.47 2.48
CA SER A 52 2.34 15.80 2.27
C SER A 52 0.97 15.89 2.92
N SER A 53 0.82 16.78 3.91
CA SER A 53 -0.46 17.05 4.58
C SER A 53 -1.05 18.43 4.17
N PRO A 54 -2.38 18.59 4.15
CA PRO A 54 -3.40 17.58 4.47
C PRO A 54 -3.52 16.49 3.39
N CYS A 55 -3.76 15.24 3.80
CA CYS A 55 -3.96 14.11 2.87
C CYS A 55 -5.15 13.24 3.25
N ALA A 56 -5.75 12.60 2.23
CA ALA A 56 -6.71 11.53 2.41
C ALA A 56 -5.89 10.27 2.59
N ILE A 57 -6.02 9.66 3.76
CA ILE A 57 -5.27 8.47 4.11
C ILE A 57 -6.01 7.21 3.67
N GLY A 58 -5.30 6.09 3.62
CA GLY A 58 -5.81 4.82 3.14
C GLY A 58 -5.29 4.53 1.75
N HIS A 59 -4.74 3.33 1.62
CA HIS A 59 -3.99 2.91 0.44
C HIS A 59 -4.11 1.42 0.22
N GLU A 60 -5.27 0.86 0.52
CA GLU A 60 -5.56 -0.57 0.33
C GLU A 60 -6.94 -0.70 -0.27
N ILE A 61 -7.14 -0.06 -1.44
CA ILE A 61 -8.47 0.10 -2.03
C ILE A 61 -8.85 -1.02 -2.98
N THR A 62 -10.11 -1.40 -2.92
CA THR A 62 -10.82 -2.07 -4.01
C THR A 62 -12.02 -1.23 -4.42
N GLY A 63 -12.39 -1.32 -5.69
CA GLY A 63 -13.43 -0.45 -6.23
C GLY A 63 -13.99 -0.92 -7.55
N GLU A 64 -14.73 -0.01 -8.16
CA GLU A 64 -15.38 -0.20 -9.44
C GLU A 64 -15.07 0.98 -10.34
N VAL A 65 -14.76 0.75 -11.60
CA VAL A 65 -14.58 1.81 -12.59
C VAL A 65 -15.95 2.43 -12.89
N VAL A 66 -16.10 3.73 -12.69
CA VAL A 66 -17.38 4.43 -12.87
C VAL A 66 -17.37 5.50 -13.94
N GLU A 67 -16.20 5.96 -14.38
CA GLU A 67 -16.07 6.97 -15.44
C GLU A 67 -14.72 6.83 -16.12
N HIS A 68 -14.67 7.10 -17.42
CA HIS A 68 -13.43 7.29 -18.18
C HIS A 68 -13.25 8.77 -18.45
N GLY A 69 -12.02 9.24 -18.30
CA GLY A 69 -11.65 10.57 -18.74
C GLY A 69 -11.68 10.73 -20.27
N PRO A 70 -11.59 11.97 -20.76
CA PRO A 70 -11.48 12.23 -22.19
C PRO A 70 -10.26 11.55 -22.81
N LEU A 71 -10.33 11.15 -24.08
CA LEU A 71 -9.19 10.57 -24.83
C LEU A 71 -8.49 9.40 -24.11
N THR A 72 -9.20 8.65 -23.26
CA THR A 72 -8.65 7.46 -22.65
C THR A 72 -8.38 6.40 -23.71
N ASP A 73 -7.17 5.85 -23.70
CA ASP A 73 -6.71 4.88 -24.69
C ASP A 73 -7.68 3.70 -24.80
N HIS A 74 -7.97 3.27 -26.04
CA HIS A 74 -8.95 2.22 -26.29
C HIS A 74 -8.61 0.89 -25.59
N LYS A 75 -7.32 0.56 -25.43
CA LYS A 75 -6.88 -0.63 -24.69
C LYS A 75 -7.16 -0.48 -23.20
N ILE A 76 -7.03 0.73 -22.64
CA ILE A 76 -7.41 1.00 -21.24
C ILE A 76 -8.92 0.85 -21.09
N VAL A 77 -9.72 1.42 -21.99
CA VAL A 77 -11.20 1.29 -21.97
C VAL A 77 -11.63 -0.18 -22.06
N GLN A 78 -11.00 -0.98 -22.92
CA GLN A 78 -11.29 -2.41 -23.03
C GLN A 78 -10.90 -3.19 -21.76
N ARG A 79 -9.70 -2.93 -21.22
CA ARG A 79 -9.21 -3.62 -20.02
C ARG A 79 -9.97 -3.22 -18.76
N PHE A 80 -10.42 -1.97 -18.68
CA PHE A 80 -11.05 -1.36 -17.52
C PHE A 80 -12.39 -0.73 -17.90
N SER A 81 -13.29 -1.53 -18.47
CA SER A 81 -14.63 -1.07 -18.84
C SER A 81 -15.42 -0.56 -17.62
N ILE A 82 -16.36 0.37 -17.82
CA ILE A 82 -17.24 0.84 -16.74
C ILE A 82 -17.97 -0.35 -16.12
N GLY A 83 -18.00 -0.41 -14.78
CA GLY A 83 -18.51 -1.53 -14.01
C GLY A 83 -17.45 -2.58 -13.64
N SER A 84 -16.24 -2.50 -14.22
CA SER A 84 -15.15 -3.42 -13.88
C SER A 84 -14.71 -3.26 -12.43
N ARG A 85 -14.52 -4.39 -11.75
CA ARG A 85 -13.92 -4.41 -10.40
C ARG A 85 -12.41 -4.28 -10.52
N VAL A 86 -11.84 -3.44 -9.68
CA VAL A 86 -10.40 -3.14 -9.68
C VAL A 86 -9.84 -3.16 -8.26
N VAL A 87 -8.56 -3.49 -8.15
CA VAL A 87 -7.75 -3.35 -6.96
C VAL A 87 -6.68 -2.31 -7.28
N GLY A 88 -6.51 -1.30 -6.42
CA GLY A 88 -5.43 -0.34 -6.58
C GLY A 88 -4.09 -0.96 -6.20
N ALA A 89 -3.00 -0.58 -6.85
CA ALA A 89 -1.63 -0.87 -6.41
C ALA A 89 -1.00 0.41 -5.84
N PHE A 90 -0.12 0.28 -4.83
CA PHE A 90 0.50 1.40 -4.12
C PHE A 90 1.46 2.14 -5.01
N ILE A 91 2.38 1.38 -5.62
CA ILE A 91 3.25 1.91 -6.63
C ILE A 91 2.43 2.14 -7.88
N MET A 92 2.59 3.34 -8.44
CA MET A 92 2.17 3.66 -9.80
C MET A 92 3.43 3.62 -10.65
N PRO A 93 3.67 2.58 -11.46
CA PRO A 93 4.79 2.57 -12.40
C PRO A 93 4.51 3.54 -13.56
N CYS A 94 5.46 4.41 -13.90
CA CYS A 94 5.32 5.23 -15.11
C CYS A 94 5.56 4.42 -16.40
N GLY A 95 6.25 3.29 -16.28
CA GLY A 95 6.55 2.39 -17.41
C GLY A 95 7.68 2.89 -18.32
N THR A 96 8.21 4.08 -18.10
CA THR A 96 9.17 4.73 -19.03
C THR A 96 10.48 5.19 -18.41
N CYS A 97 10.57 5.36 -17.08
CA CYS A 97 11.82 5.73 -16.42
C CYS A 97 12.86 4.59 -16.47
N SER A 98 14.13 4.88 -16.16
CA SER A 98 15.24 3.91 -16.25
C SER A 98 14.99 2.63 -15.42
N TYR A 99 14.39 2.78 -14.24
CA TYR A 99 14.02 1.65 -13.39
C TYR A 99 12.84 0.84 -13.96
N CYS A 100 11.75 1.51 -14.35
CA CYS A 100 10.61 0.85 -14.98
C CYS A 100 10.99 0.10 -16.27
N ALA A 101 11.83 0.71 -17.11
CA ALA A 101 12.28 0.10 -18.36
C ALA A 101 13.11 -1.19 -18.15
N LYS A 102 13.71 -1.35 -16.97
CA LYS A 102 14.47 -2.54 -16.55
C LYS A 102 13.62 -3.56 -15.77
N GLY A 103 12.33 -3.29 -15.56
CA GLY A 103 11.45 -4.12 -14.75
C GLY A 103 11.58 -3.91 -13.23
N HIS A 104 12.25 -2.84 -12.80
CA HIS A 104 12.34 -2.42 -11.38
C HIS A 104 11.31 -1.33 -11.09
N ASP A 105 10.04 -1.61 -11.36
CA ASP A 105 8.96 -0.64 -11.23
C ASP A 105 8.68 -0.23 -9.77
N ASP A 106 9.09 -1.05 -8.80
CA ASP A 106 9.15 -0.74 -7.36
C ASP A 106 10.05 0.48 -7.04
N LEU A 107 10.99 0.80 -7.92
CA LEU A 107 11.91 1.94 -7.83
C LEU A 107 11.53 3.09 -8.78
N CYS A 108 10.27 3.16 -9.22
CA CYS A 108 9.77 4.17 -10.16
C CYS A 108 10.06 5.62 -9.73
N GLU A 109 10.93 6.31 -10.48
CA GLU A 109 11.33 7.71 -10.22
C GLU A 109 10.13 8.66 -10.14
N ASP A 110 9.20 8.59 -11.10
CA ASP A 110 8.04 9.49 -11.16
C ASP A 110 7.08 9.28 -9.99
N PHE A 111 6.88 8.03 -9.57
CA PHE A 111 6.09 7.74 -8.38
C PHE A 111 6.68 8.44 -7.15
N PHE A 112 8.00 8.27 -6.94
CA PHE A 112 8.66 8.85 -5.79
C PHE A 112 8.69 10.39 -5.85
N ALA A 113 8.91 10.97 -7.03
CA ALA A 113 9.02 12.41 -7.22
C ALA A 113 7.68 13.17 -7.14
N TYR A 114 6.56 12.54 -7.52
CA TYR A 114 5.24 13.17 -7.55
C TYR A 114 4.34 12.65 -6.44
N ASN A 115 3.89 11.41 -6.50
CA ASN A 115 2.90 10.91 -5.56
C ASN A 115 3.48 10.80 -4.14
N ARG A 116 4.63 10.15 -3.99
CA ARG A 116 5.18 9.89 -2.67
C ARG A 116 5.69 11.16 -1.98
N ALA A 117 6.36 12.03 -2.72
CA ALA A 117 6.96 13.26 -2.17
C ALA A 117 5.98 14.43 -2.06
N LYS A 118 5.05 14.56 -3.01
CA LYS A 118 4.17 15.75 -3.14
C LYS A 118 2.68 15.44 -2.98
N GLY A 119 2.30 14.16 -2.99
CA GLY A 119 0.91 13.76 -2.92
C GLY A 119 0.09 14.04 -4.19
N THR A 120 0.75 14.25 -5.32
CA THR A 120 0.13 14.59 -6.60
C THR A 120 0.19 13.44 -7.60
N LEU A 121 -0.61 13.53 -8.65
CA LEU A 121 -0.43 12.72 -9.85
C LEU A 121 0.75 13.25 -10.68
N TYR A 122 1.06 12.59 -11.79
CA TYR A 122 2.21 12.93 -12.65
C TYR A 122 2.06 14.27 -13.37
N ASP A 123 0.86 14.85 -13.42
CA ASP A 123 0.65 16.22 -13.89
C ASP A 123 0.91 17.28 -12.81
N GLY A 124 1.38 16.88 -11.61
CA GLY A 124 1.63 17.78 -10.50
C GLY A 124 0.38 18.25 -9.76
N GLU A 125 -0.79 17.69 -10.07
CA GLU A 125 -2.05 18.08 -9.44
C GLU A 125 -2.72 16.93 -8.68
N THR A 126 -3.72 17.26 -7.85
CA THR A 126 -4.65 16.30 -7.25
C THR A 126 -6.02 16.43 -7.91
N ARG A 127 -6.88 15.43 -7.71
CA ARG A 127 -8.31 15.51 -8.04
C ARG A 127 -9.18 15.67 -6.79
N LEU A 128 -8.60 15.59 -5.60
CA LEU A 128 -9.33 15.68 -4.34
C LEU A 128 -9.35 17.11 -3.81
N PHE A 129 -10.56 17.67 -3.75
CA PHE A 129 -10.83 19.01 -3.26
C PHE A 129 -11.96 18.98 -2.23
N LEU A 130 -11.73 19.61 -1.08
CA LEU A 130 -12.72 19.74 0.00
C LEU A 130 -13.87 20.67 -0.43
N ARG A 131 -15.12 20.29 -0.11
CA ARG A 131 -16.32 21.08 -0.47
C ARG A 131 -16.39 22.45 0.18
N HIS A 132 -15.91 22.55 1.41
CA HIS A 132 -16.05 23.76 2.23
C HIS A 132 -14.96 24.80 1.95
N ASP A 133 -13.83 24.39 1.34
CA ASP A 133 -12.63 25.24 1.29
C ASP A 133 -12.14 25.53 -0.14
N GLY A 134 -12.76 24.95 -1.18
CA GLY A 134 -12.58 25.26 -2.62
C GLY A 134 -11.17 25.17 -3.23
N LYS A 135 -10.11 25.14 -2.42
CA LYS A 135 -8.70 25.31 -2.81
C LYS A 135 -7.75 24.39 -2.04
N LYS A 136 -8.17 23.80 -0.91
CA LYS A 136 -7.31 22.84 -0.19
C LYS A 136 -7.26 21.50 -0.92
N LYS A 137 -6.09 21.25 -1.51
CA LYS A 137 -5.70 20.02 -2.19
C LYS A 137 -5.43 18.94 -1.15
N VAL A 138 -5.87 17.72 -1.44
CA VAL A 138 -5.68 16.56 -0.58
C VAL A 138 -5.03 15.43 -1.39
N SER A 139 -3.99 14.81 -0.85
CA SER A 139 -3.27 13.69 -1.49
C SER A 139 -4.03 12.37 -1.37
N ALA A 140 -3.74 11.39 -2.23
CA ALA A 140 -4.31 10.03 -2.17
C ALA A 140 -3.20 8.97 -2.19
N ILE A 141 -3.45 7.83 -1.56
CA ILE A 141 -2.52 6.70 -1.44
C ILE A 141 -3.24 5.42 -1.93
N LEU A 142 -2.54 4.42 -2.51
CA LEU A 142 -3.14 3.21 -3.14
C LEU A 142 -2.48 1.87 -2.70
N GLY A 143 -3.03 0.70 -3.12
CA GLY A 143 -2.88 -0.68 -2.54
C GLY A 143 -1.54 -1.28 -2.06
N CYS A 144 -1.46 -1.83 -0.85
CA CYS A 144 -0.19 -2.34 -0.25
C CYS A 144 -0.08 -3.86 -0.02
N ALA A 145 -0.68 -4.42 1.05
CA ALA A 145 -0.11 -5.59 1.72
C ALA A 145 0.14 -6.85 0.86
N VAL A 146 -0.82 -7.26 0.02
CA VAL A 146 -0.71 -8.50 -0.78
C VAL A 146 0.31 -8.35 -1.92
N PHE A 147 0.36 -7.19 -2.59
CA PHE A 147 1.33 -6.94 -3.66
C PHE A 147 2.75 -6.86 -3.09
N THR A 148 2.91 -6.23 -1.92
CA THR A 148 4.19 -6.21 -1.20
C THR A 148 4.66 -7.62 -0.87
N ALA A 149 3.77 -8.47 -0.36
CA ALA A 149 4.09 -9.87 -0.05
C ALA A 149 4.50 -10.66 -1.32
N TYR A 150 3.77 -10.48 -2.42
CA TYR A 150 4.11 -11.14 -3.69
C TYR A 150 5.48 -10.69 -4.20
N GLY A 151 5.72 -9.38 -4.27
CA GLY A 151 7.01 -8.85 -4.74
C GLY A 151 8.18 -9.29 -3.85
N ALA A 152 7.99 -9.31 -2.53
CA ALA A 152 8.99 -9.82 -1.59
C ALA A 152 9.35 -11.29 -1.87
N MET A 153 8.36 -12.14 -2.18
CA MET A 153 8.59 -13.56 -2.44
C MET A 153 9.13 -13.84 -3.85
N ALA A 154 8.54 -13.23 -4.87
CA ALA A 154 8.85 -13.50 -6.27
C ALA A 154 10.12 -12.80 -6.76
N HIS A 155 10.44 -11.63 -6.23
CA HIS A 155 11.49 -10.77 -6.78
C HIS A 155 12.64 -10.52 -5.81
N ALA A 156 12.35 -10.35 -4.51
CA ALA A 156 13.41 -10.10 -3.53
C ALA A 156 14.01 -11.40 -2.97
N ALA A 157 13.16 -12.35 -2.59
CA ALA A 157 13.59 -13.65 -2.09
C ALA A 157 13.79 -14.70 -3.19
N GLU A 158 13.22 -14.47 -4.39
CA GLU A 158 13.26 -15.38 -5.55
C GLU A 158 12.95 -16.84 -5.19
N ILE A 159 11.91 -17.05 -4.38
CA ILE A 159 11.59 -18.38 -3.83
C ILE A 159 11.37 -19.39 -4.95
N ARG A 160 11.91 -20.59 -4.74
CA ARG A 160 11.73 -21.77 -5.59
C ARG A 160 10.99 -22.87 -4.83
N PRO A 161 10.30 -23.78 -5.55
CA PRO A 161 9.74 -24.96 -4.94
C PRO A 161 10.81 -25.75 -4.19
N GLY A 162 10.50 -26.13 -2.94
CA GLY A 162 11.41 -26.84 -2.06
C GLY A 162 12.23 -25.97 -1.11
N ASP A 163 12.24 -24.64 -1.29
CA ASP A 163 12.98 -23.74 -0.38
C ASP A 163 12.39 -23.72 1.03
N SER A 164 13.27 -23.53 2.02
CA SER A 164 12.90 -23.26 3.42
C SER A 164 12.92 -21.75 3.68
N ILE A 165 11.84 -21.20 4.22
CA ILE A 165 11.68 -19.76 4.44
C ILE A 165 11.28 -19.43 5.87
N ALA A 166 11.68 -18.24 6.34
CA ALA A 166 11.24 -17.69 7.61
C ALA A 166 10.54 -16.34 7.41
N VAL A 167 9.31 -16.22 7.91
CA VAL A 167 8.52 -14.98 7.88
C VAL A 167 8.48 -14.39 9.28
N ILE A 168 9.13 -13.24 9.46
CA ILE A 168 9.21 -12.53 10.75
C ILE A 168 8.12 -11.45 10.81
N GLY A 169 7.15 -11.64 11.70
CA GLY A 169 5.99 -10.79 11.92
C GLY A 169 4.78 -11.22 11.08
N ILE A 170 3.75 -11.77 11.73
CA ILE A 170 2.55 -12.34 11.09
C ILE A 170 1.40 -11.31 11.14
N GLY A 171 1.67 -10.13 10.58
CA GLY A 171 0.67 -9.07 10.32
C GLY A 171 0.00 -9.23 8.95
N GLY A 172 -0.55 -8.16 8.38
CA GLY A 172 -1.20 -8.21 7.06
C GLY A 172 -0.28 -8.66 5.91
N VAL A 173 0.94 -8.11 5.85
CA VAL A 173 1.95 -8.53 4.86
C VAL A 173 2.44 -9.96 5.16
N GLY A 174 2.88 -10.23 6.40
CA GLY A 174 3.43 -11.53 6.78
C GLY A 174 2.44 -12.69 6.63
N SER A 175 1.17 -12.49 6.94
CA SER A 175 0.12 -13.51 6.70
C SER A 175 -0.11 -13.79 5.21
N SER A 176 0.06 -12.79 4.34
CA SER A 176 0.03 -12.98 2.88
C SER A 176 1.28 -13.71 2.39
N CYS A 177 2.44 -13.38 2.96
CA CYS A 177 3.71 -14.07 2.70
C CYS A 177 3.63 -15.58 2.95
N LEU A 178 2.99 -16.03 4.04
CA LEU A 178 2.80 -17.46 4.33
C LEU A 178 2.01 -18.18 3.23
N GLN A 179 0.92 -17.57 2.77
CA GLN A 179 0.06 -18.16 1.76
C GLN A 179 0.78 -18.24 0.40
N ILE A 180 1.44 -17.15 0.01
CA ILE A 180 2.19 -17.06 -1.24
C ILE A 180 3.36 -18.06 -1.24
N ALA A 181 4.08 -18.18 -0.13
CA ALA A 181 5.17 -19.15 -0.02
C ALA A 181 4.71 -20.60 -0.20
N ARG A 182 3.57 -20.96 0.41
CA ARG A 182 2.95 -22.28 0.21
C ARG A 182 2.58 -22.48 -1.25
N ASP A 183 1.96 -21.49 -1.88
CA ASP A 183 1.51 -21.58 -3.27
C ASP A 183 2.70 -21.60 -4.26
N PHE A 184 3.86 -21.04 -3.87
CA PHE A 184 5.13 -21.13 -4.61
C PHE A 184 5.85 -22.47 -4.38
N GLY A 185 5.34 -23.31 -3.48
CA GLY A 185 5.85 -24.65 -3.23
C GLY A 185 7.03 -24.71 -2.25
N ALA A 186 7.19 -23.72 -1.38
CA ALA A 186 8.17 -23.79 -0.29
C ALA A 186 7.91 -25.03 0.59
N SER A 187 8.98 -25.69 1.04
CA SER A 187 8.89 -26.94 1.81
C SER A 187 8.71 -26.66 3.31
N ASP A 188 9.57 -25.80 3.86
CA ASP A 188 9.53 -25.38 5.25
C ASP A 188 9.15 -23.91 5.33
N ILE A 189 8.01 -23.61 5.96
CA ILE A 189 7.50 -22.25 6.12
C ILE A 189 7.45 -21.94 7.62
N ILE A 190 8.46 -21.23 8.10
CA ILE A 190 8.64 -20.89 9.52
C ILE A 190 7.99 -19.55 9.81
N ALA A 191 6.88 -19.54 10.55
CA ALA A 191 6.24 -18.33 11.02
C ALA A 191 6.82 -17.88 12.36
N MET A 192 7.25 -16.62 12.45
CA MET A 192 7.82 -16.04 13.65
C MET A 192 7.02 -14.80 14.10
N ASP A 193 6.52 -14.80 15.32
CA ASP A 193 5.86 -13.63 15.93
C ASP A 193 6.06 -13.65 17.45
N VAL A 194 5.80 -12.52 18.10
CA VAL A 194 5.82 -12.40 19.56
C VAL A 194 4.47 -12.79 20.17
N LEU A 195 3.39 -12.72 19.37
CA LEU A 195 2.01 -12.99 19.80
C LEU A 195 1.56 -14.40 19.43
N ASP A 196 1.04 -15.14 20.43
CA ASP A 196 0.62 -16.54 20.25
C ASP A 196 -0.60 -16.67 19.34
N ASP A 197 -1.58 -15.76 19.45
CA ASP A 197 -2.81 -15.78 18.67
C ASP A 197 -2.56 -15.63 17.16
N LYS A 198 -1.51 -14.90 16.79
CA LYS A 198 -1.05 -14.80 15.39
C LYS A 198 -0.38 -16.07 14.92
N LEU A 199 0.45 -16.70 15.76
CA LEU A 199 1.12 -17.96 15.44
C LEU A 199 0.12 -19.11 15.29
N GLU A 200 -0.92 -19.15 16.12
CA GLU A 200 -2.01 -20.13 16.01
C GLU A 200 -2.70 -20.04 14.64
N LYS A 201 -2.98 -18.82 14.18
CA LYS A 201 -3.55 -18.57 12.85
C LYS A 201 -2.56 -18.83 11.71
N ALA A 202 -1.25 -18.67 11.94
CA ALA A 202 -0.24 -18.86 10.90
C ALA A 202 -0.29 -20.27 10.27
N LYS A 203 -0.63 -21.31 11.06
CA LYS A 203 -0.78 -22.68 10.56
C LYS A 203 -1.85 -22.80 9.48
N THR A 204 -3.00 -22.13 9.67
CA THR A 204 -4.10 -22.19 8.68
C THR A 204 -3.75 -21.45 7.39
N LEU A 205 -2.71 -20.61 7.43
CA LEU A 205 -2.24 -19.78 6.33
C LEU A 205 -1.03 -20.36 5.60
N GLY A 206 -0.55 -21.55 5.98
CA GLY A 206 0.52 -22.27 5.29
C GLY A 206 1.82 -22.45 6.06
N ALA A 207 1.94 -21.92 7.29
CA ALA A 207 3.13 -22.18 8.11
C ALA A 207 3.24 -23.66 8.50
N THR A 208 4.42 -24.25 8.29
CA THR A 208 4.74 -25.63 8.72
C THR A 208 5.44 -25.65 10.08
N PHE A 209 6.18 -24.59 10.42
CA PHE A 209 6.80 -24.39 11.73
C PHE A 209 6.36 -23.08 12.36
N LEU A 210 6.27 -23.06 13.69
CA LEU A 210 6.00 -21.85 14.47
C LEU A 210 7.17 -21.60 15.41
N ALA A 211 7.68 -20.37 15.44
CA ALA A 211 8.69 -19.96 16.41
C ALA A 211 8.26 -18.67 17.10
N ARG A 212 7.99 -18.77 18.41
CA ARG A 212 7.72 -17.59 19.23
C ARG A 212 9.01 -16.84 19.51
N THR A 213 9.07 -15.57 19.13
CA THR A 213 10.19 -14.71 19.50
C THR A 213 9.91 -14.01 20.84
N LYS A 214 10.91 -13.95 21.71
CA LYS A 214 10.80 -13.21 22.97
C LYS A 214 11.08 -11.73 22.72
N THR A 215 10.27 -10.86 23.32
CA THR A 215 10.62 -9.44 23.38
C THR A 215 11.80 -9.27 24.32
N LEU A 216 12.92 -8.78 23.81
CA LEU A 216 14.05 -8.39 24.66
C LEU A 216 13.73 -7.04 25.33
N PRO A 217 14.16 -6.81 26.58
CA PRO A 217 14.03 -5.50 27.20
C PRO A 217 14.70 -4.44 26.32
N LYS A 218 14.09 -3.25 26.20
CA LYS A 218 14.70 -2.13 25.48
C LYS A 218 16.10 -1.89 26.04
N ARG A 219 17.11 -1.90 25.16
CA ARG A 219 18.50 -1.61 25.53
C ARG A 219 18.51 -0.22 26.19
N THR A 220 18.80 -0.15 27.47
CA THR A 220 19.02 1.13 28.15
C THR A 220 20.25 1.77 27.52
N ASN A 221 20.16 3.03 27.10
CA ASN A 221 21.26 3.76 26.44
C ASN A 221 22.49 3.76 27.36
N ARG A 222 23.57 3.06 26.97
CA ARG A 222 24.89 3.12 27.62
C ARG A 222 25.72 4.36 27.21
N HIS A 223 25.06 5.47 26.93
CA HIS A 223 25.74 6.72 26.52
C HIS A 223 25.21 7.91 27.31
N GLN A 224 25.39 7.87 28.62
CA GLN A 224 25.44 9.03 29.51
C GLN A 224 26.38 8.64 30.66
N GLU A 225 27.69 8.59 30.37
CA GLU A 225 28.80 8.62 31.33
C GLU A 225 30.11 8.44 30.53
N VAL A 226 30.58 9.52 29.91
CA VAL A 226 32.00 9.92 29.80
C VAL A 226 32.02 11.43 29.69
#